data_AF-A0A6L3C8A1-F1
#
_entry.id   AF-A0A6L3C8A1-F1
#
_cell.length_a   1.000
_cell.length_b   1.000
_cell.length_c   1.000
_cell.angle_alpha   90.00
_cell.angle_beta   90.00
_cell.angle_gamma   90.00
#
_symmetry.space_group_name_H-M   'P 1'
#
loop_
_entity.id
_entity.type
_entity.pdbx_description
1 polymer ?
#
loop_
_entity_poly.entity_id
_entity_poly.type
_entity_poly.pdbx_seq_one_letter_code
_entity_poly.pdbx_strand_id
1 'polypeptide(L)' 'MLSIEHIREHPNEVREALKTRGEDDSITEILELDTAIRSAITERDNLNAERNRVSKELGQARSQGQGVSE' A
#
# COMPACT_ATOMS: atom_id res chain seq x y z
N MET A 1 -8.42 14.46 -15.57
CA MET A 1 -8.01 13.11 -15.13
C MET A 1 -9.02 12.66 -14.08
N LEU A 2 -9.60 11.47 -14.21
CA LEU A 2 -10.56 10.93 -13.23
C LEU A 2 -9.80 10.52 -11.95
N SER A 3 -10.38 10.72 -10.77
CA SER A 3 -9.73 10.34 -9.51
C SER A 3 -9.83 8.84 -9.28
N ILE A 4 -8.75 8.23 -8.75
CA ILE A 4 -8.75 6.81 -8.39
C ILE A 4 -9.76 6.51 -7.27
N GLU A 5 -9.99 7.46 -6.36
CA GLU A 5 -10.99 7.32 -5.30
C GLU A 5 -12.39 7.13 -5.88
N HIS A 6 -12.77 7.96 -6.86
CA HIS A 6 -14.07 7.85 -7.50
C HIS A 6 -14.23 6.53 -8.27
N ILE A 7 -13.18 6.04 -8.92
CA ILE A 7 -13.19 4.72 -9.59
C ILE A 7 -13.38 3.60 -8.55
N ARG A 8 -12.82 3.73 -7.34
CA ARG A 8 -12.95 2.76 -6.26
C ARG A 8 -14.35 2.76 -5.64
N GLU A 9 -14.93 3.95 -5.45
CA GLU A 9 -16.26 4.13 -4.85
C GLU A 9 -17.39 3.79 -5.84
N HIS A 10 -17.20 4.09 -7.13
CA HIS A 10 -18.22 3.97 -8.17
C HIS A 10 -17.74 3.16 -9.40
N PRO A 11 -17.17 1.94 -9.23
CA PRO A 11 -16.54 1.21 -10.33
C PRO A 11 -17.52 0.84 -11.44
N ASN A 12 -18.75 0.48 -11.10
CA ASN A 12 -19.77 0.09 -12.07
C ASN A 12 -20.24 1.27 -12.92
N GLU A 13 -20.41 2.45 -12.30
CA GLU A 13 -20.79 3.68 -13.02
C GLU A 13 -19.73 4.03 -14.06
N VAL A 14 -18.45 3.97 -13.66
CA VAL A 14 -17.34 4.25 -14.57
C VAL A 14 -17.24 3.20 -15.68
N ARG A 15 -17.47 1.91 -15.39
CA ARG A 15 -17.53 0.84 -16.41
C ARG A 15 -18.63 1.08 -17.43
N GLU A 16 -19.83 1.43 -17.01
CA GLU A 16 -20.93 1.74 -17.93
C GLU A 16 -20.61 2.99 -18.76
N ALA A 17 -19.99 4.01 -18.17
CA ALA A 17 -19.53 5.19 -18.89
C ALA A 17 -18.46 4.85 -19.96
N LEU A 18 -17.58 3.87 -19.73
CA LEU A 18 -16.63 3.39 -20.74
C LEU A 18 -17.33 2.61 -21.87
N LYS A 19 -18.25 1.71 -21.52
CA LYS A 19 -19.03 0.94 -22.50
C LYS A 19 -19.83 1.85 -23.44
N THR A 20 -20.44 2.93 -22.92
CA THR A 20 -21.16 3.90 -23.77
C THR A 20 -20.26 4.63 -24.76
N ARG A 21 -18.95 4.66 -24.50
CA ARG A 21 -17.92 5.22 -25.40
C ARG A 21 -17.32 4.18 -26.35
N GLY A 22 -17.72 2.92 -26.24
CA GLY A 22 -17.18 1.81 -27.04
C GLY A 22 -15.77 1.38 -26.60
N GLU A 23 -15.39 1.69 -25.37
CA GLU A 23 -14.09 1.32 -24.79
C GLU A 23 -14.19 -0.01 -24.02
N ASP A 24 -13.07 -0.74 -23.96
CA ASP A 24 -12.96 -1.97 -23.17
C ASP A 24 -12.92 -1.68 -21.66
N ASP A 25 -13.22 -2.70 -20.85
CA ASP A 25 -13.25 -2.59 -19.38
C ASP A 25 -11.85 -2.56 -18.76
N SER A 26 -11.21 -1.38 -18.82
CA SER A 26 -9.94 -1.11 -18.16
C SER A 26 -10.06 -0.94 -16.65
N ILE A 27 -11.28 -0.89 -16.09
CA ILE A 27 -11.50 -0.60 -14.66
C ILE A 27 -11.11 -1.79 -13.80
N THR A 28 -11.26 -3.01 -14.31
CA THR A 28 -10.81 -4.22 -13.60
C THR A 28 -9.31 -4.17 -13.33
N GLU A 29 -8.49 -3.99 -14.36
CA GLU A 29 -7.03 -3.93 -14.23
C GLU A 29 -6.57 -2.77 -13.35
N ILE A 30 -7.20 -1.60 -13.48
CA ILE A 30 -6.90 -0.43 -12.64
C ILE A 30 -7.11 -0.75 -11.15
N LEU A 31 -8.21 -1.42 -10.79
CA LEU A 31 -8.51 -1.74 -9.39
C LEU A 31 -7.63 -2.85 -8.83
N GLU A 32 -7.20 -3.80 -9.66
CA GLU A 32 -6.21 -4.82 -9.28
C GLU A 32 -4.86 -4.16 -8.96
N LEU A 33 -4.39 -3.25 -9.82
CA LEU A 33 -3.16 -2.49 -9.59
C LEU A 33 -3.28 -1.57 -8.36
N ASP A 34 -4.40 -0.87 -8.18
CA ASP A 34 -4.65 -0.07 -6.97
C ASP A 34 -4.56 -0.92 -5.70
N THR A 35 -5.11 -2.13 -5.74
CA THR A 35 -5.04 -3.07 -4.62
C THR A 35 -3.59 -3.48 -4.34
N ALA A 36 -2.83 -3.85 -5.37
CA ALA A 36 -1.42 -4.22 -5.23
C ALA A 36 -0.57 -3.07 -4.66
N ILE A 37 -0.80 -1.84 -5.12
CA ILE A 37 -0.13 -0.64 -4.63
C ILE A 37 -0.42 -0.43 -3.14
N ARG A 38 -1.71 -0.48 -2.74
CA ARG A 38 -2.09 -0.30 -1.33
C ARG A 38 -1.49 -1.38 -0.43
N SER A 39 -1.51 -2.64 -0.87
CA SER A 39 -0.86 -3.74 -0.15
C SER A 39 0.65 -3.52 0.03
N ALA A 40 1.36 -3.12 -1.03
CA ALA A 40 2.80 -2.85 -0.95
C ALA A 40 3.14 -1.68 -0.01
N ILE A 41 2.29 -0.63 0.00
CA ILE A 41 2.44 0.50 0.94
C ILE A 41 2.28 0.02 2.38
N THR A 42 1.23 -0.76 2.66
CA THR A 42 1.00 -1.31 4.01
C THR A 42 2.16 -2.21 4.46
N GLU A 43 2.66 -3.08 3.58
CA GLU A 43 3.81 -3.94 3.88
C GLU A 43 5.06 -3.12 4.20
N ARG A 44 5.37 -2.11 3.38
CA ARG A 44 6.49 -1.19 3.61
C ARG A 44 6.36 -0.51 4.97
N ASP A 45 5.17 -0.04 5.33
CA ASP A 45 4.96 0.67 6.59
C ASP A 45 5.12 -0.26 7.79
N ASN A 46 4.66 -1.51 7.69
CA ASN A 46 4.89 -2.54 8.70
C ASN A 46 6.38 -2.86 8.87
N LEU A 47 7.13 -3.02 7.78
CA LEU A 47 8.57 -3.27 7.82
C LEU A 47 9.33 -2.10 8.46
N ASN A 48 8.93 -0.87 8.16
CA ASN A 48 9.52 0.32 8.77
C ASN A 48 9.22 0.40 10.28
N ALA A 49 7.99 0.08 10.69
CA ALA A 49 7.62 0.03 12.10
C ALA A 49 8.45 -1.01 12.85
N GLU A 50 8.61 -2.20 12.27
CA GLU A 50 9.41 -3.28 12.85
C GLU A 50 10.89 -2.91 12.95
N ARG A 51 11.48 -2.36 11.89
CA ARG A 51 12.87 -1.87 11.91
C ARG A 51 13.08 -0.84 13.03
N ASN A 52 12.14 0.09 13.20
CA ASN A 52 12.24 1.12 14.24
C ASN A 52 12.12 0.51 15.66
N ARG A 53 11.25 -0.49 15.84
CA ARG A 53 11.13 -1.24 17.10
C ARG A 53 12.44 -1.93 17.46
N VAL A 54 13.00 -2.71 16.53
CA VAL A 54 14.27 -3.42 16.73
C VAL A 54 15.42 -2.44 17.00
N SER A 55 15.49 -1.33 16.25
CA SER A 55 16.53 -0.31 16.45
C SER A 55 16.47 0.32 17.85
N LYS A 56 15.26 0.55 18.37
CA LYS A 56 15.05 1.06 19.73
C LYS A 56 15.47 0.04 20.79
N GLU A 57 15.10 -1.22 20.62
CA GLU A 57 15.49 -2.31 21.53
C GLU A 57 17.01 -2.48 21.58
N LEU A 58 17.69 -2.44 20.43
CA LEU A 58 19.15 -2.49 20.36
C LEU A 58 19.82 -1.28 21.04
N GLY A 59 19.28 -0.09 20.83
CA GLY A 59 19.77 1.12 21.51
C GLY A 59 19.65 1.04 23.03
N GLN A 60 18.53 0.47 23.52
CA GLN A 60 18.29 0.25 24.95
C GLN A 60 19.22 -0.84 25.52
N ALA A 61 19.41 -1.96 24.82
CA ALA A 61 20.33 -3.01 25.26
C ALA A 61 21.77 -2.50 25.37
N ARG A 62 22.22 -1.73 24.37
CA ARG A 62 23.56 -1.10 24.37
C ARG A 62 23.73 -0.11 25.52
N SER A 63 22.71 0.72 25.82
CA SER A 63 22.80 1.68 26.93
C SER A 63 22.77 1.02 28.31
N GLN A 64 22.19 -0.17 28.43
CA GLN A 64 22.17 -0.97 29.65
C GLN A 64 23.46 -1.77 29.88
N GLY A 65 24.46 -1.66 28.99
CA GLY A 65 25.75 -2.35 29.14
C GLY A 65 25.68 -3.85 28.83
N GLN A 66 24.52 -4.38 28.39
CA GLN A 66 24.50 -5.64 27.65
C GLN A 66 25.15 -5.40 26.29
N GLY A 67 26.46 -5.65 26.22
CA GLY A 67 27.14 -5.82 24.95
C GLY A 67 26.36 -6.85 24.14
N VAL A 68 25.83 -6.41 22.99
CA VAL A 68 25.42 -7.34 21.95
C VAL A 68 26.73 -7.97 21.49
N SER A 69 27.06 -9.13 22.05
CA SER A 69 28.22 -9.92 21.65
C SER A 69 28.12 -10.14 20.14
N GLU A 70 29.22 -9.82 19.45
CA GLU A 70 29.48 -10.17 18.04
C GLU A 70 29.27 -11.67 17.77
#